data_AF-A0A0N1L9M3-F1
#
_entry.id   AF-A0A0N1L9M3-F1
#
_cell.length_a   1.000
_cell.length_b   1.000
_cell.length_c   1.000
_cell.angle_alpha   90.00
_cell.angle_beta   90.00
_cell.angle_gamma   90.00
#
_symmetry.space_group_name_H-M   'P 1'
#
loop_
_entity.id
_entity.type
_entity.pdbx_description
1 polymer ?
#
loop_
_entity_poly.entity_id
_entity_poly.type
_entity_poly.pdbx_seq_one_letter_code
_entity_poly.pdbx_strand_id
1 'polypeptide(L)'
;MIRSTDKSTKQMRYRAYFWLMNASSAAVIYSGAEPLAVYLFNIEGDIYPSPIKELLYSVIGLLLFVVPMILVCARFMRDDYTEQLWKRTFVVIAYIMALLPFVYLVMYWSLFFALGQPAKPPLVLALPELNLTMGTAIYGAWMAYMMMFVIVFQFLRWRDSR
;
A
#
# COMPACT_ATOMS: atom_id res chain seq x y z
N MET A 1 -0.90 43.03 6.41
CA MET A 1 0.55 42.78 6.23
C MET A 1 0.82 41.30 6.56
N ILE A 2 0.73 40.40 5.59
CA ILE A 2 0.94 38.95 5.81
C ILE A 2 2.45 38.70 5.79
N ARG A 3 3.04 38.35 6.93
CA ARG A 3 4.48 38.09 7.09
C ARG A 3 4.93 36.98 6.13
N SER A 4 6.03 37.22 5.43
CA SER A 4 6.68 36.28 4.50
C SER A 4 6.97 34.89 5.10
N THR A 5 7.10 34.80 6.43
CA THR A 5 7.31 33.55 7.17
C THR A 5 6.13 32.57 7.08
N ASP A 6 4.89 33.04 6.95
CA ASP A 6 3.69 32.17 6.87
C ASP A 6 3.63 31.41 5.52
N LYS A 7 4.14 32.02 4.44
CA LYS A 7 4.20 31.37 3.12
C LYS A 7 5.23 30.23 3.08
N SER A 8 6.40 30.44 3.69
CA SER A 8 7.47 29.43 3.74
C SER A 8 7.03 28.17 4.50
N THR A 9 6.40 28.34 5.67
CA THR A 9 5.92 27.21 6.49
C THR A 9 4.83 26.41 5.77
N LYS A 10 3.91 27.08 5.05
CA LYS A 10 2.89 26.39 4.24
C LYS A 10 3.53 25.56 3.11
N GLN A 11 4.49 26.13 2.37
CA GLN A 11 5.20 25.40 1.33
C GLN A 11 5.96 24.18 1.87
N MET A 12 6.60 24.31 3.03
CA MET A 12 7.33 23.20 3.65
C MET A 12 6.39 22.04 4.02
N ARG A 13 5.20 22.33 4.54
CA ARG A 13 4.19 21.31 4.88
C ARG A 13 3.72 20.53 3.66
N TYR A 14 3.47 21.20 2.54
CA TYR A 14 3.06 20.56 1.29
C TYR A 14 4.17 19.68 0.71
N ARG A 15 5.43 20.13 0.77
CA ARG A 15 6.58 19.32 0.35
C ARG A 15 6.75 18.09 1.23
N ALA A 16 6.60 18.25 2.55
CA ALA A 16 6.67 17.14 3.50
C ALA A 16 5.60 16.07 3.21
N TYR A 17 4.38 16.48 2.86
CA TYR A 17 3.32 15.53 2.45
C TYR A 17 3.78 14.65 1.28
N PHE A 18 4.30 15.26 0.22
CA PHE A 18 4.77 14.51 -0.96
C PHE A 18 6.03 13.68 -0.68
N TRP A 19 6.94 14.15 0.16
CA TRP A 19 8.13 13.38 0.55
C TRP A 19 7.74 12.13 1.34
N LEU A 20 6.86 12.27 2.32
CA LEU A 20 6.35 11.13 3.09
C LEU A 20 5.58 10.17 2.19
N MET A 21 4.73 10.67 1.28
CA MET A 21 4.03 9.83 0.31
C MET A 21 4.98 9.09 -0.64
N ASN A 22 6.07 9.72 -1.07
CA ASN A 22 7.10 9.10 -1.90
C ASN A 22 7.88 8.04 -1.12
N ALA A 23 8.22 8.30 0.15
CA ALA A 23 8.88 7.34 1.02
C ALA A 23 7.99 6.10 1.25
N SER A 24 6.69 6.30 1.52
CA SER A 24 5.72 5.21 1.60
C SER A 24 5.62 4.44 0.27
N SER A 25 5.65 5.13 -0.88
CA SER A 25 5.65 4.46 -2.18
C SER A 25 6.89 3.59 -2.40
N ALA A 26 8.07 4.08 -2.01
CA ALA A 26 9.30 3.29 -2.09
C ALA A 26 9.23 2.06 -1.17
N ALA A 27 8.68 2.21 0.04
CA ALA A 27 8.44 1.10 0.94
C ALA A 27 7.47 0.06 0.34
N VAL A 28 6.38 0.50 -0.32
CA VAL A 28 5.45 -0.41 -1.02
C VAL A 28 6.17 -1.19 -2.12
N ILE A 29 6.97 -0.50 -2.93
CA ILE A 29 7.74 -1.13 -4.01
C ILE A 29 8.73 -2.14 -3.44
N TYR A 30 9.47 -1.79 -2.40
CA TYR A 30 10.42 -2.69 -1.74
C TYR A 30 9.70 -3.95 -1.20
N SER A 31 8.61 -3.77 -0.46
CA SER A 31 7.84 -4.89 0.11
C SER A 31 7.20 -5.80 -0.93
N GLY A 32 6.96 -5.33 -2.16
CA GLY A 32 6.54 -6.18 -3.27
C GLY A 32 7.73 -6.83 -4.01
N ALA A 33 8.81 -6.07 -4.21
CA ALA A 33 9.95 -6.48 -5.01
C ALA A 33 10.82 -7.53 -4.31
N GLU A 34 11.02 -7.44 -2.99
CA GLU A 34 11.86 -8.38 -2.24
C GLU A 34 11.27 -9.81 -2.27
N PRO A 35 10.00 -10.06 -1.87
CA PRO A 35 9.42 -11.40 -1.97
C PRO A 35 9.42 -11.94 -3.40
N LEU A 36 9.18 -11.06 -4.38
CA LEU A 36 9.22 -11.43 -5.79
C LEU A 36 10.63 -11.84 -6.23
N ALA A 37 11.67 -11.11 -5.82
CA ALA A 37 13.06 -11.42 -6.13
C ALA A 37 13.49 -12.74 -5.47
N VAL A 38 13.14 -12.95 -4.19
CA VAL A 38 13.40 -14.22 -3.49
C VAL A 38 12.73 -15.38 -4.24
N TYR A 39 11.48 -15.21 -4.66
CA TYR A 39 10.75 -16.22 -5.42
C TYR A 39 11.35 -16.49 -6.81
N LEU A 40 11.73 -15.46 -7.57
CA LEU A 40 12.24 -15.60 -8.94
C LEU A 40 13.68 -16.11 -9.00
N PHE A 41 14.53 -15.71 -8.07
CA PHE A 41 15.96 -16.05 -8.06
C PHE A 41 16.32 -17.18 -7.10
N ASN A 42 15.33 -17.73 -6.39
CA ASN A 42 15.49 -18.80 -5.41
C ASN A 42 16.62 -18.51 -4.40
N ILE A 43 16.65 -17.27 -3.91
CA ILE A 43 17.67 -16.81 -2.96
C ILE A 43 17.41 -17.51 -1.62
N GLU A 44 18.29 -18.42 -1.25
CA GLU A 44 18.24 -19.10 0.05
C GLU A 44 18.97 -18.29 1.11
N GLY A 45 18.26 -17.94 2.19
CA GLY A 45 18.82 -17.24 3.36
C GLY A 45 18.50 -15.74 3.41
N ASP A 46 18.90 -15.12 4.52
CA ASP A 46 18.68 -13.71 4.76
C ASP A 46 19.71 -12.85 4.02
N ILE A 47 19.21 -11.88 3.23
CA ILE A 47 20.06 -10.92 2.49
C ILE A 47 20.87 -10.04 3.46
N TYR A 48 20.33 -9.80 4.66
CA TYR A 48 20.90 -8.89 5.66
C TYR A 48 21.12 -9.61 7.00
N PRO A 49 22.15 -9.21 7.78
CA PRO A 49 22.30 -9.64 9.16
C PRO A 49 21.06 -9.30 10.01
N SER A 50 20.69 -10.17 10.96
CA SER A 50 19.46 -10.05 11.80
C SER A 50 19.17 -8.64 12.34
N PRO A 51 20.11 -7.93 13.00
CA PRO A 51 19.80 -6.61 13.56
C PRO A 51 19.50 -5.55 12.49
N ILE A 52 20.15 -5.65 11.32
CA ILE A 52 19.92 -4.72 10.20
C ILE A 52 18.57 -5.00 9.56
N LYS A 53 18.24 -6.30 9.39
CA LYS A 53 16.96 -6.78 8.86
C LYS A 53 15.79 -6.29 9.71
N GLU A 54 15.87 -6.47 11.02
CA GLU A 54 14.83 -6.03 11.97
C GLU A 54 14.62 -4.51 11.93
N LEU A 55 15.71 -3.73 11.90
CA LEU A 55 15.64 -2.28 11.78
C LEU A 55 14.98 -1.86 10.45
N LEU A 56 15.39 -2.47 9.34
CA LEU A 56 14.86 -2.17 8.01
C LEU A 56 13.36 -2.44 7.93
N TYR A 57 12.91 -3.62 8.37
CA TYR A 57 11.49 -3.96 8.37
C TYR A 57 10.68 -3.12 9.34
N SER A 58 11.25 -2.69 10.46
CA SER A 58 10.58 -1.77 11.38
C SER A 58 10.33 -0.41 10.72
N VAL A 59 11.32 0.13 9.99
CA VAL A 59 11.18 1.39 9.24
C VAL A 59 10.17 1.24 8.10
N ILE A 60 10.24 0.15 7.34
CA ILE A 60 9.26 -0.16 6.27
C ILE A 60 7.85 -0.28 6.85
N GLY A 61 7.69 -1.00 7.96
CA GLY A 61 6.43 -1.14 8.67
C GLY A 61 5.86 0.22 9.07
N LEU A 62 6.69 1.13 9.59
CA LEU A 62 6.28 2.49 9.91
C LEU A 62 5.83 3.28 8.65
N LEU A 63 6.57 3.16 7.54
CA LEU A 63 6.27 3.83 6.27
C LEU A 63 5.03 3.26 5.56
N LEU A 64 4.64 2.02 5.84
CA LEU A 64 3.47 1.38 5.26
C LEU A 64 2.22 1.47 6.14
N PHE A 65 2.40 1.44 7.46
CA PHE A 65 1.29 1.40 8.41
C PHE A 65 0.96 2.80 8.95
N VAL A 66 1.94 3.47 9.55
CA VAL A 66 1.74 4.68 10.35
C VAL A 66 1.69 5.92 9.46
N VAL A 67 2.66 6.05 8.55
CA VAL A 67 2.76 7.25 7.71
C VAL A 67 1.54 7.43 6.80
N PRO A 68 1.08 6.43 6.04
CA PRO A 68 -0.10 6.59 5.19
C PRO A 68 -1.36 6.90 6.00
N MET A 69 -1.52 6.28 7.18
CA MET A 69 -2.61 6.60 8.10
C MET A 69 -2.59 8.09 8.48
N ILE A 70 -1.43 8.61 8.88
CA ILE A 70 -1.28 10.02 9.23
C ILE A 70 -1.60 10.89 8.00
N LEU A 71 -1.07 10.56 6.82
CA LEU A 71 -1.31 11.34 5.59
C LEU A 71 -2.76 11.33 5.13
N VAL A 72 -3.49 10.23 5.35
CA VAL A 72 -4.93 10.14 5.11
C VAL A 72 -5.67 11.13 5.99
N CYS A 73 -5.37 11.14 7.30
CA CYS A 73 -6.06 11.97 8.29
C CYS A 73 -5.59 13.43 8.32
N ALA A 74 -4.35 13.72 7.91
CA ALA A 74 -3.71 15.03 8.04
C ALA A 74 -4.20 16.02 6.97
N ARG A 75 -5.47 16.42 7.02
CA ARG A 75 -6.06 17.43 6.13
C ARG A 75 -5.27 18.74 6.11
N PHE A 76 -4.68 19.13 7.25
CA PHE A 76 -3.89 20.35 7.34
C PHE A 76 -2.63 20.32 6.46
N MET A 77 -2.11 19.16 6.07
CA MET A 77 -0.92 19.07 5.21
C MET A 77 -1.26 19.12 3.72
N ARG A 78 -2.53 19.16 3.34
CA ARG A 78 -2.99 19.11 1.94
C ARG A 78 -3.28 20.52 1.43
N ASP A 79 -2.81 20.83 0.23
CA ASP A 79 -3.27 21.99 -0.54
C ASP A 79 -4.50 21.61 -1.37
N ASP A 80 -5.06 22.57 -2.12
CA ASP A 80 -6.28 22.34 -2.91
C ASP A 80 -6.11 21.23 -3.96
N TYR A 81 -4.92 21.14 -4.57
CA TYR A 81 -4.58 20.08 -5.51
C TYR A 81 -4.55 18.71 -4.83
N THR A 82 -3.81 18.60 -3.72
CA THR A 82 -3.66 17.35 -2.95
C THR A 82 -4.99 16.91 -2.37
N GLU A 83 -5.85 17.83 -1.95
CA GLU A 83 -7.20 17.55 -1.46
C GLU A 83 -8.07 16.91 -2.56
N GLN A 84 -8.02 17.45 -3.78
CA GLN A 84 -8.76 16.86 -4.91
C GLN A 84 -8.21 15.47 -5.26
N LEU A 85 -6.89 15.31 -5.30
CA LEU A 85 -6.23 14.04 -5.57
C LEU A 85 -6.59 12.99 -4.51
N TRP A 86 -6.59 13.38 -3.24
CA TRP A 86 -7.02 12.55 -2.12
C TRP A 86 -8.48 12.09 -2.31
N LYS A 87 -9.43 12.99 -2.62
CA LYS A 87 -10.83 12.61 -2.85
C LYS A 87 -10.98 11.61 -3.99
N ARG A 88 -10.30 11.85 -5.12
CA ARG A 88 -10.29 10.91 -6.27
C ARG A 88 -9.71 9.55 -5.89
N THR A 89 -8.65 9.54 -5.08
CA THR A 89 -8.03 8.32 -4.56
C THR A 89 -9.04 7.47 -3.78
N PHE A 90 -9.80 8.08 -2.87
CA PHE A 90 -10.84 7.38 -2.11
C PHE A 90 -11.95 6.80 -2.98
N VAL A 91 -12.38 7.54 -4.00
CA VAL A 91 -13.39 7.05 -4.96
C VAL A 91 -12.88 5.82 -5.70
N VAL A 92 -11.63 5.84 -6.18
CA VAL A 92 -11.03 4.69 -6.87
C VAL A 92 -10.86 3.50 -5.93
N ILE A 93 -10.40 3.70 -4.70
CA ILE A 93 -10.31 2.63 -3.69
C ILE A 93 -11.68 2.01 -3.42
N ALA A 94 -12.73 2.82 -3.30
CA ALA A 94 -14.09 2.32 -3.10
C ALA A 94 -14.54 1.42 -4.26
N TYR A 95 -14.24 1.80 -5.51
CA TYR A 95 -14.50 0.94 -6.67
C TYR A 95 -13.68 -0.35 -6.64
N ILE A 96 -12.40 -0.29 -6.30
CA ILE A 96 -11.56 -1.48 -6.16
C ILE A 96 -12.14 -2.41 -5.10
N MET A 97 -12.48 -1.90 -3.91
CA MET A 97 -13.04 -2.71 -2.82
C MET A 97 -14.40 -3.30 -3.16
N ALA A 98 -15.23 -2.60 -3.93
CA ALA A 98 -16.51 -3.12 -4.41
C ALA A 98 -16.33 -4.25 -5.45
N LEU A 99 -15.32 -4.14 -6.31
CA LEU A 99 -15.04 -5.14 -7.35
C LEU A 99 -14.24 -6.34 -6.85
N LEU A 100 -13.43 -6.17 -5.81
CA LEU A 100 -12.47 -7.17 -5.33
C LEU A 100 -13.11 -8.54 -5.01
N PRO A 101 -14.28 -8.64 -4.34
CA PRO A 101 -14.94 -9.93 -4.12
C PRO A 101 -15.34 -10.64 -5.42
N PHE A 102 -15.79 -9.87 -6.42
CA PHE A 102 -16.17 -10.43 -7.72
C PHE A 102 -14.95 -10.90 -8.50
N VAL A 103 -13.87 -10.13 -8.50
CA VAL A 103 -12.60 -10.52 -9.12
C VAL A 103 -12.07 -11.80 -8.48
N TYR A 104 -12.12 -11.89 -7.15
CA TYR A 104 -11.72 -13.08 -6.42
C TYR A 104 -12.55 -14.30 -6.81
N LEU A 105 -13.87 -14.16 -6.86
CA LEU A 105 -14.79 -15.23 -7.28
C LEU A 105 -14.49 -15.69 -8.70
N VAL A 106 -14.36 -14.76 -9.65
CA VAL A 106 -14.06 -15.09 -11.06
C VAL A 106 -12.72 -15.81 -11.17
N MET A 107 -11.68 -15.36 -10.47
CA MET A 107 -10.39 -16.04 -10.43
C MET A 107 -10.48 -17.44 -9.86
N TYR A 108 -11.22 -17.62 -8.76
CA TYR A 108 -11.43 -18.91 -8.11
C TYR A 108 -12.07 -19.92 -9.08
N TRP A 109 -13.20 -19.55 -9.68
CA TRP A 109 -13.90 -20.42 -10.64
C TRP A 109 -13.07 -20.71 -11.88
N SER A 110 -12.38 -19.70 -12.42
CA SER A 110 -11.53 -19.88 -13.60
C SER A 110 -10.43 -20.91 -13.34
N LEU A 111 -9.78 -20.85 -12.17
CA LEU A 111 -8.75 -21.82 -11.77
C LEU A 111 -9.33 -23.20 -11.48
N PHE A 112 -10.50 -23.27 -10.85
CA PHE A 112 -11.22 -24.52 -10.60
C PHE A 112 -11.53 -25.27 -11.90
N PHE A 113 -12.06 -24.58 -12.91
CA PHE A 113 -12.37 -25.17 -14.21
C PHE A 113 -11.12 -25.50 -15.03
N ALA A 114 -10.05 -24.70 -14.92
CA ALA A 114 -8.81 -24.93 -15.66
C ALA A 114 -7.97 -26.11 -15.13
N LEU A 115 -7.90 -26.28 -13.80
CA LEU A 115 -7.02 -27.27 -13.15
C LEU A 115 -7.74 -28.55 -12.72
N GLY A 116 -9.08 -28.58 -12.72
CA GLY A 116 -9.88 -29.75 -12.37
C GLY A 116 -9.70 -30.18 -10.92
N GLN A 117 -10.36 -29.47 -9.99
CA GLN A 117 -10.29 -29.72 -8.53
C GLN A 117 -8.87 -29.98 -8.02
N PRO A 118 -7.98 -28.96 -8.05
CA PRO A 118 -6.63 -29.14 -7.54
C PRO A 118 -6.67 -29.53 -6.06
N ALA A 119 -5.87 -30.52 -5.66
CA ALA A 119 -5.81 -31.02 -4.29
C ALA A 119 -5.39 -29.97 -3.24
N LYS A 120 -4.80 -28.85 -3.70
CA LYS A 120 -4.55 -27.66 -2.90
C LYS A 120 -4.91 -26.42 -3.71
N PRO A 121 -5.70 -25.48 -3.17
CA PRO A 121 -5.92 -24.20 -3.84
C PRO A 121 -4.58 -23.45 -3.96
N PRO A 122 -4.36 -22.70 -5.06
CA PRO A 122 -3.27 -21.74 -5.17
C PRO A 122 -3.26 -20.80 -3.95
N LEU A 123 -2.09 -20.35 -3.51
CA LEU A 123 -1.93 -19.55 -2.28
C LEU A 123 -2.92 -18.37 -2.18
N VAL A 124 -3.18 -17.71 -3.30
CA VAL A 124 -4.11 -16.56 -3.40
C VAL A 124 -5.56 -16.98 -3.14
N LEU A 125 -5.92 -18.22 -3.44
CA LEU A 125 -7.26 -18.79 -3.23
C LEU A 125 -7.39 -19.57 -1.91
N ALA A 126 -6.27 -19.84 -1.24
CA ALA A 126 -6.23 -20.49 0.07
C ALA A 126 -6.53 -19.52 1.23
N LEU A 127 -6.74 -18.23 0.95
CA LEU A 127 -7.06 -17.20 1.94
C LEU A 127 -8.21 -17.57 2.91
N PRO A 128 -9.33 -18.18 2.46
CA PRO A 128 -10.41 -18.63 3.34
C PRO A 128 -10.04 -19.85 4.21
N GLU A 129 -9.02 -20.62 3.80
CA GLU A 129 -8.55 -21.82 4.51
C GLU A 129 -7.42 -21.52 5.50
N LEU A 130 -6.85 -20.30 5.46
CA LEU A 130 -5.89 -19.85 6.45
C LEU A 130 -6.61 -19.64 7.79
N ASN A 131 -6.12 -20.30 8.84
CA ASN A 131 -6.54 -20.05 10.23
C ASN A 131 -6.04 -18.66 10.68
N LEU A 132 -6.68 -17.61 10.18
CA LEU A 132 -6.38 -16.23 10.55
C LEU A 132 -7.07 -15.92 11.87
N THR A 133 -6.29 -15.43 12.83
CA THR A 133 -6.87 -14.79 14.01
C THR A 133 -7.51 -13.46 13.61
N MET A 134 -8.54 -13.03 14.35
CA MET A 134 -9.17 -11.73 14.12
C MET A 134 -8.16 -10.58 14.08
N GLY A 135 -7.14 -10.61 14.96
CA GLY A 135 -6.07 -9.62 14.97
C GLY A 135 -5.25 -9.59 13.68
N THR A 136 -4.83 -10.77 13.18
CA THR A 136 -4.08 -10.87 11.92
C THR A 136 -4.91 -10.45 10.72
N ALA A 137 -6.21 -10.75 10.71
CA ALA A 137 -7.12 -10.34 9.64
C ALA A 137 -7.30 -8.81 9.59
N ILE A 138 -7.53 -8.17 10.74
CA ILE A 138 -7.66 -6.71 10.84
C ILE A 138 -6.35 -6.03 10.42
N TYR A 139 -5.22 -6.52 10.92
CA TYR A 139 -3.91 -5.99 10.56
C TYR A 139 -3.65 -6.10 9.05
N GLY A 140 -3.92 -7.26 8.45
CA GLY A 140 -3.76 -7.48 7.01
C GLY A 140 -4.66 -6.59 6.17
N ALA A 141 -5.94 -6.46 6.54
CA ALA A 141 -6.89 -5.58 5.84
C ALA A 141 -6.46 -4.12 5.93
N TRP A 142 -5.99 -3.67 7.10
CA TRP A 142 -5.49 -2.32 7.30
C TRP A 142 -4.24 -2.03 6.46
N MET A 143 -3.25 -2.93 6.50
CA MET A 143 -2.04 -2.81 5.69
C MET A 143 -2.37 -2.77 4.20
N ALA A 144 -3.23 -3.66 3.72
CA ALA A 144 -3.68 -3.69 2.33
C ALA A 144 -4.37 -2.37 1.94
N TYR A 145 -5.22 -1.83 2.81
CA TYR A 145 -5.89 -0.54 2.59
C TYR A 145 -4.88 0.61 2.48
N MET A 146 -3.90 0.69 3.39
CA MET A 146 -2.89 1.75 3.38
C MET A 146 -1.96 1.66 2.17
N MET A 147 -1.53 0.45 1.80
CA MET A 147 -0.74 0.22 0.59
C MET A 147 -1.53 0.62 -0.66
N MET A 148 -2.80 0.20 -0.76
CA MET A 148 -3.67 0.56 -1.87
C MET A 148 -3.85 2.08 -1.98
N PHE A 149 -4.01 2.77 -0.85
CA PHE A 149 -4.06 4.23 -0.84
C PHE A 149 -2.81 4.86 -1.45
N VAL A 150 -1.62 4.43 -1.02
CA VAL A 150 -0.35 4.94 -1.54
C VAL A 150 -0.23 4.65 -3.05
N ILE A 151 -0.52 3.42 -3.49
CA ILE A 151 -0.43 3.02 -4.90
C ILE A 151 -1.37 3.87 -5.77
N VAL A 152 -2.66 3.93 -5.41
CA VAL A 152 -3.67 4.66 -6.19
C VAL A 152 -3.36 6.16 -6.19
N PHE A 153 -2.97 6.72 -5.05
CA PHE A 153 -2.60 8.13 -4.95
C PHE A 153 -1.44 8.47 -5.90
N GLN A 154 -0.36 7.67 -5.87
CA GLN A 154 0.81 7.91 -6.72
C GLN A 154 0.50 7.67 -8.20
N PHE A 155 -0.33 6.68 -8.52
CA PHE A 155 -0.79 6.45 -9.89
C PHE A 155 -1.56 7.65 -10.44
N LEU A 156 -2.53 8.17 -9.68
CA LEU A 156 -3.30 9.35 -10.08
C LEU A 156 -2.41 10.59 -10.19
N ARG A 157 -1.46 10.77 -9.27
CA ARG A 157 -0.49 11.87 -9.32
C ARG A 157 0.37 11.82 -10.58
N TRP A 158 0.87 10.62 -10.91
CA TRP A 158 1.67 10.41 -12.11
C TRP A 158 0.86 10.68 -13.38
N ARG A 159 -0.40 10.22 -13.40
CA ARG A 159 -1.31 10.46 -14.53
C ARG A 159 -1.61 11.95 -14.70
N ASP A 160 -1.89 12.67 -13.62
CA ASP A 160 -2.21 14.10 -13.67
C ASP A 160 -0.96 14.98 -13.96
N SER A 161 0.26 14.44 -13.84
CA SER A 161 1.51 15.15 -14.20
C SER A 161 1.87 15.07 -15.68
N ARG A 162 1.16 14.26 -16.47
CA ARG A 162 1.30 14.11 -17.92
C ARG A 162 0.23 14.90 -18.64
#